data_AF-A0A059LK82-F1
#
_entry.id   AF-A0A059LK82-F1
#
_cell.length_a   1.000
_cell.length_b   1.000
_cell.length_c   1.000
_cell.angle_alpha   90.00
_cell.angle_beta   90.00
_cell.angle_gamma   90.00
#
_symmetry.space_group_name_H-M   'P 1'
#
loop_
_entity.id
_entity.type
_entity.pdbx_description
1 polymer ?
#
loop_
_entity_poly.entity_id
_entity_poly.type
_entity_poly.pdbx_seq_one_letter_code
_entity_poly.pdbx_strand_id
1 'polypeptide(L)'
;MSTPSGPSRPSGRQAKPPPIPEEWKIELPDQGATLGGQPMGCRSIESGYQRQFVLGQGTYGEVYRAIDLETGDVVAAKKIKMDNEKEGFPITAIREIKILSQLVMSPPPPSGPDFRNNIITLREIVRSSSHASNNYRGSIYMIFDYMDHDMTGLLERSMREGPRFSMGQIKCYAQQLFRGLALLAQNDVLHRDLKNSNLLIDNHGGLRIGDFGLARYFRKGARDAESARLTNRVITLWYRPPELFLGAERYGTEIDVWSAGCILAELIIGKALFV
;
A
#
# COMPACT_ATOMS: atom_id res chain seq x y z
N MET A 1 -27.27 -38.31 -54.63
CA MET A 1 -26.15 -38.83 -53.81
C MET A 1 -26.10 -37.99 -52.56
N SER A 2 -26.49 -38.60 -51.44
CA SER A 2 -26.83 -37.95 -50.18
C SER A 2 -25.65 -38.08 -49.21
N THR A 3 -25.19 -36.97 -48.63
CA THR A 3 -24.18 -36.96 -47.56
C THR A 3 -24.86 -36.86 -46.20
N PRO A 4 -24.51 -37.69 -45.18
CA PRO A 4 -25.17 -37.68 -43.88
C PRO A 4 -24.62 -36.58 -42.95
N SER A 5 -25.53 -36.07 -42.11
CA SER A 5 -25.33 -35.12 -41.02
C SER A 5 -24.49 -35.71 -39.86
N GLY A 6 -23.49 -34.96 -39.40
CA GLY A 6 -22.70 -35.27 -38.21
C GLY A 6 -23.40 -34.85 -36.89
N PRO A 7 -23.02 -35.44 -35.73
CA PRO A 7 -23.74 -35.27 -34.48
C PRO A 7 -23.44 -33.94 -33.77
N SER A 8 -24.47 -33.34 -33.21
CA SER A 8 -24.50 -32.12 -32.39
C SER A 8 -23.80 -32.30 -31.03
N ARG A 9 -22.92 -31.36 -30.65
CA ARG A 9 -22.29 -31.27 -29.31
C ARG A 9 -23.32 -30.95 -28.22
N PRO A 10 -23.27 -31.58 -27.03
CA PRO A 10 -24.13 -31.20 -25.93
C PRO A 10 -23.60 -29.96 -25.20
N SER A 11 -24.54 -29.07 -24.85
CA SER A 11 -24.34 -27.87 -24.03
C SER A 11 -23.85 -28.21 -22.62
N GLY A 12 -22.66 -27.74 -22.25
CA GLY A 12 -22.10 -27.92 -20.90
C GLY A 12 -22.91 -27.17 -19.84
N ARG A 13 -23.46 -27.90 -18.87
CA ARG A 13 -24.01 -27.32 -17.63
C ARG A 13 -22.84 -26.80 -16.78
N GLN A 14 -22.84 -25.52 -16.43
CA GLN A 14 -21.93 -24.96 -15.42
C GLN A 14 -22.26 -25.59 -14.06
N ALA A 15 -21.28 -26.29 -13.47
CA ALA A 15 -21.39 -26.80 -12.11
C ALA A 15 -21.36 -25.63 -11.12
N LYS A 16 -22.24 -25.66 -10.10
CA LYS A 16 -22.18 -24.71 -8.98
C LYS A 16 -20.84 -24.86 -8.25
N PRO A 17 -20.21 -23.75 -7.80
CA PRO A 17 -18.99 -23.83 -7.00
C PRO A 17 -19.26 -24.56 -5.67
N PRO A 18 -18.26 -25.25 -5.12
CA PRO A 18 -18.38 -25.93 -3.84
C PRO A 18 -18.65 -24.92 -2.70
N PRO A 19 -19.35 -25.34 -1.64
CA PRO A 19 -19.56 -24.51 -0.46
C PRO A 19 -18.23 -24.12 0.19
N ILE A 20 -18.18 -22.91 0.74
CA ILE A 20 -17.03 -22.37 1.46
C ILE A 20 -16.83 -23.21 2.73
N PRO A 21 -15.60 -23.71 3.02
CA PRO A 21 -15.33 -24.47 4.23
C PRO A 21 -15.61 -23.63 5.50
N GLU A 22 -16.10 -24.27 6.58
CA GLU A 22 -16.50 -23.59 7.82
C GLU A 22 -15.36 -22.76 8.43
N GLU A 23 -14.11 -23.19 8.28
CA GLU A 23 -12.93 -22.49 8.79
C GLU A 23 -12.59 -21.18 8.05
N TRP A 24 -13.28 -20.89 6.94
CA TRP A 24 -13.17 -19.64 6.17
C TRP A 24 -14.37 -18.71 6.42
N LYS A 25 -15.32 -19.12 7.27
CA LYS A 25 -16.40 -18.24 7.70
C LYS A 25 -15.89 -17.32 8.80
N ILE A 26 -15.81 -16.04 8.48
CA ILE A 26 -15.49 -14.99 9.44
C ILE A 26 -16.80 -14.65 10.16
N GLU A 27 -16.92 -15.01 11.43
CA GLU A 27 -17.97 -14.45 12.30
C GLU A 27 -17.68 -12.97 12.51
N LEU A 28 -18.52 -12.11 11.93
CA LEU A 28 -18.46 -10.68 12.19
C LEU A 28 -18.97 -10.42 13.61
N PRO A 29 -18.27 -9.62 14.43
CA PRO A 29 -18.75 -9.28 15.76
C PRO A 29 -20.08 -8.53 15.66
N ASP A 30 -20.96 -8.83 16.62
CA ASP A 30 -22.33 -8.32 16.71
C ASP A 30 -22.35 -6.78 16.66
N GLN A 31 -22.95 -6.21 15.62
CA GLN A 31 -22.97 -4.77 15.35
C GLN A 31 -24.00 -4.08 16.25
N GLY A 32 -23.65 -3.85 17.51
CA GLY A 32 -24.42 -3.03 18.43
C GLY A 32 -24.22 -1.53 18.21
N ALA A 33 -24.89 -0.94 17.23
CA ALA A 33 -25.30 0.48 17.24
C ALA A 33 -26.26 0.76 16.06
N THR A 34 -27.56 0.84 16.33
CA THR A 34 -28.59 1.24 15.36
C THR A 34 -29.13 2.63 15.69
N LEU A 35 -28.97 3.56 14.75
CA LEU A 35 -29.86 4.70 14.58
C LEU A 35 -30.34 4.65 13.12
N GLY A 36 -31.61 4.32 12.89
CA GLY A 36 -32.26 4.49 11.57
C GLY A 36 -32.25 3.30 10.60
N GLY A 37 -31.99 2.06 11.03
CA GLY A 37 -32.47 0.87 10.31
C GLY A 37 -31.85 0.55 8.94
N GLN A 38 -30.65 1.04 8.63
CA GLN A 38 -29.80 0.47 7.58
C GLN A 38 -28.52 -0.12 8.19
N PRO A 39 -28.09 -1.33 7.79
CA PRO A 39 -26.77 -1.81 8.16
C PRO A 39 -25.73 -0.79 7.64
N MET A 40 -24.79 -0.39 8.49
CA MET A 40 -23.64 0.43 8.07
C MET A 40 -22.78 -0.40 7.12
N GLY A 41 -23.18 -0.43 5.84
CA GLY A 41 -22.33 -0.91 4.76
C GLY A 41 -21.12 0.01 4.58
N CYS A 42 -20.11 -0.47 3.86
CA CYS A 42 -18.97 0.37 3.47
C CYS A 42 -19.46 1.70 2.88
N ARG A 43 -18.92 2.83 3.37
CA ARG A 43 -19.25 4.18 2.86
C ARG A 43 -19.07 4.23 1.34
N SER A 44 -19.91 4.99 0.67
CA SER A 44 -19.78 5.24 -0.77
C SER A 44 -18.78 6.38 -1.01
N ILE A 45 -17.90 6.20 -1.99
CA ILE A 45 -16.97 7.26 -2.39
C ILE A 45 -17.72 8.48 -2.93
N GLU A 46 -18.85 8.28 -3.62
CA GLU A 46 -19.63 9.36 -4.23
C GLU A 46 -20.40 10.19 -3.21
N SER A 47 -20.91 9.56 -2.14
CA SER A 47 -21.68 10.27 -1.12
C SER A 47 -20.83 10.75 0.06
N GLY A 48 -19.71 10.09 0.36
CA GLY A 48 -18.88 10.38 1.52
C GLY A 48 -17.70 11.31 1.22
N TYR A 49 -17.29 11.44 -0.05
CA TYR A 49 -16.03 12.12 -0.38
C TYR A 49 -16.17 13.04 -1.60
N GLN A 50 -15.70 14.29 -1.45
CA GLN A 50 -15.60 15.23 -2.56
C GLN A 50 -14.22 15.14 -3.21
N ARG A 51 -14.14 14.52 -4.38
CA ARG A 51 -12.93 14.48 -5.20
C ARG A 51 -12.51 15.90 -5.60
N GLN A 52 -11.21 16.16 -5.54
CA GLN A 52 -10.59 17.37 -6.03
C GLN A 52 -9.69 17.06 -7.23
N PHE A 53 -8.36 17.18 -7.08
CA PHE A 53 -7.39 16.95 -8.15
C PHE A 53 -6.61 15.65 -7.98
N VAL A 54 -6.06 15.15 -9.09
CA VAL A 54 -5.21 13.95 -9.11
C VAL A 54 -3.85 14.29 -8.52
N LEU A 55 -3.39 13.44 -7.59
CA LEU A 55 -2.07 13.55 -6.95
C LEU A 55 -1.02 12.74 -7.71
N GLY A 56 -1.41 11.60 -8.28
CA GLY A 56 -0.51 10.77 -9.05
C GLY A 56 -1.22 9.61 -9.72
N GLN A 57 -0.60 9.08 -10.77
CA GLN A 57 -1.06 7.89 -11.48
C GLN A 57 0.10 6.90 -11.55
N GLY A 58 -0.12 5.70 -11.00
CA GLY A 58 0.90 4.67 -10.92
C GLY A 58 0.42 3.31 -11.42
N THR A 59 1.32 2.33 -11.29
CA THR A 59 1.07 0.93 -11.64
C THR A 59 -0.16 0.36 -10.92
N TYR A 60 -0.37 0.77 -9.65
CA TYR A 60 -1.42 0.21 -8.79
C TYR A 60 -2.73 0.99 -8.77
N GLY A 61 -2.80 2.16 -9.41
CA GLY A 61 -3.99 3.00 -9.30
C GLY A 61 -3.81 4.45 -9.69
N GLU A 62 -4.91 5.17 -9.65
CA GLU A 62 -4.94 6.64 -9.62
C GLU A 62 -5.16 7.07 -8.16
N VAL A 63 -4.40 8.06 -7.71
CA VAL A 63 -4.54 8.67 -6.40
C VAL A 63 -5.00 10.11 -6.57
N TYR A 64 -6.02 10.53 -5.84
CA TYR A 64 -6.51 11.90 -5.86
C TYR A 64 -6.72 12.45 -4.46
N ARG A 65 -6.61 13.76 -4.32
CA ARG A 65 -7.00 14.49 -3.11
C ARG A 65 -8.52 14.53 -3.03
N ALA A 66 -9.08 14.31 -1.86
CA ALA A 66 -10.50 14.45 -1.60
C ALA A 66 -10.74 15.11 -0.24
N ILE A 67 -11.95 15.60 -0.03
CA ILE A 67 -12.45 16.03 1.27
C ILE A 67 -13.44 14.98 1.77
N ASP A 68 -13.25 14.47 2.98
CA ASP A 68 -14.27 13.67 3.66
C ASP A 68 -15.42 14.61 4.07
N LEU A 69 -16.63 14.35 3.56
CA LEU A 69 -17.79 15.22 3.75
C LEU A 69 -18.38 15.15 5.16
N GLU A 70 -18.04 14.12 5.94
CA GLU A 70 -18.50 13.96 7.32
C GLU A 70 -17.57 14.67 8.31
N THR A 71 -16.26 14.52 8.13
CA THR A 71 -15.26 15.07 9.05
C THR A 71 -14.72 16.43 8.61
N GLY A 72 -14.81 16.75 7.32
CA GLY A 72 -14.15 17.91 6.70
C GLY A 72 -12.66 17.71 6.43
N ASP A 73 -12.10 16.54 6.75
CA ASP A 73 -10.68 16.26 6.61
C ASP A 73 -10.26 16.14 5.14
N VAL A 74 -9.03 16.57 4.88
CA VAL A 74 -8.36 16.31 3.60
C VAL A 74 -7.79 14.89 3.62
N VAL A 75 -8.11 14.09 2.60
CA VAL A 75 -7.65 12.71 2.47
C VAL A 75 -7.05 12.45 1.08
N ALA A 76 -6.27 11.38 0.98
CA ALA A 76 -5.83 10.82 -0.29
C ALA A 76 -6.63 9.54 -0.59
N ALA A 77 -7.30 9.50 -1.74
CA ALA A 77 -8.09 8.34 -2.17
C ALA A 77 -7.37 7.63 -3.33
N LYS A 78 -6.97 6.37 -3.10
CA LYS A 78 -6.31 5.50 -4.09
C LYS A 78 -7.33 4.55 -4.70
N LYS A 79 -7.66 4.75 -5.98
CA LYS A 79 -8.52 3.84 -6.75
C LYS A 79 -7.76 2.57 -7.11
N ILE A 80 -8.28 1.42 -6.70
CA ILE A 80 -7.69 0.12 -7.01
C ILE A 80 -8.01 -0.26 -8.45
N LYS A 81 -6.99 -0.52 -9.27
CA LYS A 81 -7.16 -1.02 -10.64
C LYS A 81 -7.52 -2.51 -10.62
N MET A 82 -8.57 -2.88 -11.36
CA MET A 82 -9.06 -4.26 -11.48
C MET A 82 -8.75 -4.89 -12.84
N ASP A 83 -8.08 -4.15 -13.74
CA ASP A 83 -8.10 -4.41 -15.17
C ASP A 83 -7.25 -5.61 -15.62
N ASN A 84 -6.29 -6.05 -14.79
CA ASN A 84 -5.29 -7.06 -15.16
C ASN A 84 -5.39 -8.39 -14.40
N GLU A 85 -6.37 -8.57 -13.51
CA GLU A 85 -6.46 -9.80 -12.72
C GLU A 85 -7.56 -10.74 -13.20
N LYS A 86 -7.13 -11.93 -13.66
CA LYS A 86 -8.02 -13.06 -13.96
C LYS A 86 -8.66 -13.65 -12.71
N GLU A 87 -8.12 -13.34 -11.53
CA GLU A 87 -8.47 -13.93 -10.22
C GLU A 87 -9.29 -12.98 -9.32
N GLY A 88 -9.72 -11.82 -9.83
CA GLY A 88 -10.56 -10.88 -9.09
C GLY A 88 -9.79 -9.71 -8.47
N PHE A 89 -9.83 -9.58 -7.15
CA PHE A 89 -9.29 -8.42 -6.44
C PHE A 89 -7.76 -8.50 -6.28
N PRO A 90 -6.99 -7.42 -6.57
CA PRO A 90 -5.54 -7.46 -6.58
C PRO A 90 -4.86 -8.03 -5.34
N ILE A 91 -4.08 -9.09 -5.49
CA ILE A 91 -3.35 -9.70 -4.36
C ILE A 91 -2.35 -8.73 -3.72
N THR A 92 -1.85 -7.76 -4.49
CA THR A 92 -1.01 -6.66 -3.99
C THR A 92 -1.83 -5.72 -3.10
N ALA A 93 -3.06 -5.38 -3.48
CA ALA A 93 -3.94 -4.54 -2.69
C ALA A 93 -4.42 -5.23 -1.40
N ILE A 94 -4.79 -6.53 -1.45
CA ILE A 94 -5.19 -7.29 -0.24
C ILE A 94 -4.08 -7.24 0.80
N ARG A 95 -2.84 -7.39 0.33
CA ARG A 95 -1.66 -7.39 1.17
C ARG A 95 -1.33 -6.03 1.74
N GLU A 96 -1.38 -5.00 0.90
CA GLU A 96 -1.21 -3.61 1.34
C GLU A 96 -2.21 -3.27 2.45
N ILE A 97 -3.50 -3.58 2.24
CA ILE A 97 -4.55 -3.44 3.26
C ILE A 97 -4.19 -4.20 4.53
N LYS A 98 -3.89 -5.51 4.41
CA LYS A 98 -3.60 -6.36 5.57
C LYS A 98 -2.43 -5.85 6.39
N ILE A 99 -1.33 -5.47 5.74
CA ILE A 99 -0.12 -4.96 6.42
C ILE A 99 -0.44 -3.64 7.11
N LEU A 100 -1.05 -2.68 6.40
CA LEU A 100 -1.34 -1.36 6.97
C LEU A 100 -2.33 -1.44 8.14
N SER A 101 -3.41 -2.23 8.01
CA SER A 101 -4.35 -2.45 9.10
C SER A 101 -3.66 -3.07 10.33
N GLN A 102 -2.79 -4.07 10.13
CA GLN A 102 -2.07 -4.70 11.24
C GLN A 102 -1.07 -3.75 11.92
N LEU A 103 -0.37 -2.90 11.16
CA LEU A 103 0.54 -1.89 11.75
C LEU A 103 -0.22 -0.85 12.58
N VAL A 104 -1.40 -0.41 12.12
CA VAL A 104 -2.24 0.54 12.87
C VAL A 104 -2.82 -0.10 14.13
N MET A 105 -3.29 -1.34 14.03
CA MET A 105 -3.90 -2.10 15.12
C MET A 105 -2.89 -2.68 16.12
N SER A 106 -1.60 -2.69 15.79
CA SER A 106 -0.57 -3.17 16.70
C SER A 106 -0.62 -2.38 18.03
N PRO A 107 -0.60 -3.06 19.18
CA PRO A 107 -0.70 -2.37 20.47
C PRO A 107 0.51 -1.44 20.63
N PRO A 108 0.32 -0.21 21.14
CA PRO A 108 1.45 0.67 21.40
C PRO A 108 2.39 0.00 22.42
N PRO A 109 3.70 0.23 22.30
CA PRO A 109 4.64 -0.37 23.22
C PRO A 109 4.32 0.07 24.68
N PRO A 110 4.45 -0.83 25.66
CA PRO A 110 4.13 -0.52 27.07
C PRO A 110 5.04 0.58 27.64
N SER A 111 6.20 0.80 27.02
CA SER A 111 7.09 1.92 27.30
C SER A 111 7.87 2.26 26.02
N GLY A 112 8.14 3.55 25.79
CA GLY A 112 8.86 4.03 24.62
C GLY A 112 7.98 4.83 23.65
N PRO A 113 8.56 5.33 22.55
CA PRO A 113 7.85 6.18 21.62
C PRO A 113 6.98 5.34 20.68
N ASP A 114 5.79 5.84 20.38
CA ASP A 114 4.93 5.30 19.32
C ASP A 114 5.44 5.79 17.96
N PHE A 115 5.81 4.85 17.09
CA PHE A 115 6.34 5.13 15.76
C PHE A 115 5.30 4.98 14.64
N ARG A 116 4.03 4.70 14.96
CA ARG A 116 2.96 4.53 13.97
C ARG A 116 2.70 5.79 13.15
N ASN A 117 2.99 6.96 13.71
CA ASN A 117 2.93 8.23 12.99
C ASN A 117 3.97 8.36 11.87
N ASN A 118 4.93 7.44 11.76
CA ASN A 118 5.90 7.39 10.67
C ASN A 118 5.51 6.40 9.55
N ILE A 119 4.31 5.85 9.59
CA ILE A 119 3.71 5.01 8.54
C ILE A 119 2.43 5.68 8.03
N ILE A 120 2.17 5.63 6.72
CA ILE A 120 0.93 6.15 6.16
C ILE A 120 -0.29 5.40 6.74
N THR A 121 -1.31 6.14 7.14
CA THR A 121 -2.50 5.54 7.77
C THR A 121 -3.56 5.27 6.73
N LEU A 122 -3.93 4.00 6.57
CA LEU A 122 -5.16 3.59 5.88
C LEU A 122 -6.33 3.82 6.85
N ARG A 123 -7.17 4.82 6.55
CA ARG A 123 -8.35 5.17 7.35
C ARG A 123 -9.46 4.16 7.17
N GLU A 124 -9.84 3.92 5.91
CA GLU A 124 -10.91 3.00 5.56
C GLU A 124 -10.84 2.54 4.10
N ILE A 125 -11.72 1.60 3.75
CA ILE A 125 -11.94 1.12 2.39
C ILE A 125 -13.37 1.46 1.99
N VAL A 126 -13.52 2.19 0.90
CA VAL A 126 -14.81 2.63 0.38
C VAL A 126 -15.08 2.08 -1.01
N ARG A 127 -16.35 2.09 -1.41
CA ARG A 127 -16.79 1.52 -2.68
C ARG A 127 -17.50 2.57 -3.51
N SER A 128 -17.33 2.46 -4.82
CA SER A 128 -18.14 3.18 -5.79
C SER A 128 -19.35 2.35 -6.17
N SER A 129 -20.46 3.04 -6.44
CA SER A 129 -21.68 2.42 -6.91
C SER A 129 -21.49 1.78 -8.29
N SER A 130 -22.14 0.65 -8.52
CA SER A 130 -22.18 0.01 -9.84
C SER A 130 -23.02 0.86 -10.80
N HIS A 131 -22.44 1.25 -11.93
CA HIS A 131 -23.09 2.07 -12.96
C HIS A 131 -22.90 1.45 -14.35
N ALA A 132 -23.79 1.74 -15.30
CA ALA A 132 -23.64 1.27 -16.68
C ALA A 132 -22.30 1.70 -17.31
N SER A 133 -21.77 2.86 -16.90
CA SER A 133 -20.46 3.39 -17.33
C SER A 133 -19.25 2.64 -16.77
N ASN A 134 -19.41 1.79 -15.75
CA ASN A 134 -18.35 0.94 -15.20
C ASN A 134 -18.61 -0.56 -15.45
N ASN A 135 -19.38 -0.90 -16.49
CA ASN A 135 -19.83 -2.27 -16.77
C ASN A 135 -20.51 -2.93 -15.56
N TYR A 136 -21.22 -2.13 -14.75
CA TYR A 136 -21.86 -2.55 -13.49
C TYR A 136 -20.88 -3.10 -12.44
N ARG A 137 -19.58 -2.77 -12.55
CA ARG A 137 -18.55 -3.11 -11.56
C ARG A 137 -18.19 -1.90 -10.73
N GLY A 138 -18.66 -1.88 -9.48
CA GLY A 138 -18.20 -0.92 -8.48
C GLY A 138 -16.67 -0.93 -8.36
N SER A 139 -16.08 0.25 -8.22
CA SER A 139 -14.64 0.40 -7.96
C SER A 139 -14.38 0.42 -6.46
N ILE A 140 -13.19 -0.01 -6.03
CA ILE A 140 -12.78 0.03 -4.61
C ILE A 140 -11.70 1.08 -4.44
N TYR A 141 -11.77 1.82 -3.34
CA TYR A 141 -10.83 2.87 -2.99
C TYR A 141 -10.30 2.64 -1.59
N MET A 142 -9.00 2.88 -1.42
CA MET A 142 -8.37 2.99 -0.11
C MET A 142 -8.25 4.47 0.24
N ILE A 143 -8.70 4.83 1.44
CA ILE A 143 -8.64 6.21 1.95
C ILE A 143 -7.49 6.34 2.93
N PHE A 144 -6.59 7.28 2.68
CA PHE A 144 -5.41 7.54 3.48
C PHE A 144 -5.41 8.95 4.05
N ASP A 145 -4.63 9.15 5.12
CA ASP A 145 -4.19 10.49 5.52
C ASP A 145 -3.55 11.21 4.32
N TYR A 146 -3.91 12.47 4.11
CA TYR A 146 -3.29 13.30 3.08
C TYR A 146 -1.91 13.77 3.53
N MET A 147 -0.96 13.71 2.59
CA MET A 147 0.40 14.24 2.75
C MET A 147 0.65 15.23 1.61
N ASP A 148 1.21 16.40 1.93
CA ASP A 148 1.35 17.51 0.98
C ASP A 148 2.38 17.24 -0.12
N HIS A 149 3.42 16.49 0.22
CA HIS A 149 4.59 16.30 -0.62
C HIS A 149 5.11 14.86 -0.56
N ASP A 150 5.91 14.49 -1.56
CA ASP A 150 6.85 13.38 -1.48
C ASP A 150 8.29 13.90 -1.49
N MET A 151 9.23 13.07 -1.04
CA MET A 151 10.64 13.48 -0.94
C MET A 151 11.26 13.76 -2.32
N THR A 152 10.83 13.08 -3.38
CA THR A 152 11.33 13.34 -4.74
C THR A 152 10.99 14.76 -5.17
N GLY A 153 9.73 15.17 -5.03
CA GLY A 153 9.28 16.52 -5.38
C GLY A 153 9.96 17.60 -4.56
N LEU A 154 10.19 17.36 -3.26
CA LEU A 154 10.92 18.31 -2.42
C LEU A 154 12.41 18.41 -2.80
N LEU A 155 13.07 17.29 -3.10
CA LEU A 155 14.46 17.27 -3.57
C LEU A 155 14.60 18.04 -4.88
N GLU A 156 13.73 17.78 -5.86
CA GLU A 156 13.76 18.46 -7.16
C GLU A 156 13.55 19.97 -7.01
N ARG A 157 12.58 20.38 -6.18
CA ARG A 157 12.35 21.80 -5.88
C ARG A 157 13.56 22.44 -5.20
N SER A 158 14.15 21.74 -4.24
CA SER A 158 15.34 22.20 -3.52
C SER A 158 16.56 22.34 -4.45
N MET A 159 16.69 21.50 -5.48
CA MET A 159 17.74 21.64 -6.49
C MET A 159 17.52 22.78 -7.47
N ARG A 160 16.26 23.09 -7.80
CA ARG A 160 15.91 24.07 -8.85
C ARG A 160 15.78 25.50 -8.34
N GLU A 161 15.13 25.67 -7.19
CA GLU A 161 14.51 26.95 -6.81
C GLU A 161 14.86 27.41 -5.38
N GLY A 162 15.58 26.62 -4.60
CA GLY A 162 15.73 26.89 -3.17
C GLY A 162 17.06 26.45 -2.56
N PRO A 163 17.25 26.72 -1.25
CA PRO A 163 18.37 26.15 -0.53
C PRO A 163 18.21 24.63 -0.45
N ARG A 164 19.35 23.94 -0.48
CA ARG A 164 19.43 22.51 -0.14
C ARG A 164 18.85 22.25 1.25
N PHE A 165 18.37 21.04 1.48
CA PHE A 165 18.01 20.62 2.83
C PHE A 165 19.16 20.89 3.80
N SER A 166 18.86 21.58 4.89
CA SER A 166 19.83 21.78 5.95
C SER A 166 20.14 20.44 6.63
N MET A 167 21.34 20.31 7.20
CA MET A 167 21.72 19.11 7.94
C MET A 167 20.75 18.82 9.11
N GLY A 168 20.15 19.85 9.71
CA GLY A 168 19.10 19.69 10.73
C GLY A 168 17.84 19.01 10.18
N GLN A 169 17.37 19.44 9.01
CA GLN A 169 16.22 18.82 8.34
C GLN A 169 16.52 17.37 7.93
N ILE A 170 17.71 17.12 7.35
CA ILE A 170 18.13 15.76 6.97
C ILE A 170 18.15 14.84 8.21
N LYS A 171 18.70 15.30 9.33
CA LYS A 171 18.69 14.55 10.59
C LYS A 171 17.26 14.28 11.10
N CYS A 172 16.35 15.25 10.99
CA CYS A 172 14.96 15.09 11.37
C CYS A 172 14.27 14.00 10.52
N TYR A 173 14.40 14.06 9.20
CA TYR A 173 13.83 13.06 8.30
C TYR A 173 14.47 11.68 8.49
N ALA A 174 15.78 11.62 8.73
CA ALA A 174 16.47 10.37 9.06
C ALA A 174 15.88 9.72 10.31
N GLN A 175 15.69 10.49 11.39
CA GLN A 175 15.09 9.97 12.62
C GLN A 175 13.69 9.43 12.37
N GLN A 176 12.84 10.16 11.66
CA GLN A 176 11.46 9.73 11.35
C GLN A 176 11.43 8.49 10.45
N LEU A 177 12.27 8.44 9.43
CA LEU A 177 12.41 7.27 8.55
C LEU A 177 12.82 6.02 9.36
N PHE A 178 13.87 6.12 10.18
CA PHE A 178 14.33 4.98 10.98
C PHE A 178 13.36 4.57 12.08
N ARG A 179 12.55 5.48 12.62
CA ARG A 179 11.42 5.14 13.51
C ARG A 179 10.37 4.30 12.78
N GLY A 180 9.99 4.70 11.56
CA GLY A 180 9.11 3.90 10.71
C GLY A 180 9.68 2.51 10.40
N LEU A 181 10.96 2.43 10.02
CA LEU A 181 11.63 1.14 9.77
C LEU A 181 11.72 0.27 11.03
N ALA A 182 11.95 0.86 12.20
CA ALA A 182 11.95 0.13 13.47
C ALA A 182 10.57 -0.49 13.74
N LEU A 183 9.48 0.23 13.48
CA LEU A 183 8.13 -0.31 13.61
C LEU A 183 7.88 -1.48 12.63
N LEU A 184 8.31 -1.36 11.37
CA LEU A 184 8.20 -2.45 10.40
C LEU A 184 8.98 -3.69 10.87
N ALA A 185 10.21 -3.50 11.33
CA ALA A 185 11.06 -4.59 11.80
C ALA A 185 10.53 -5.29 13.06
N GLN A 186 9.85 -4.55 13.94
CA GLN A 186 9.18 -5.09 15.14
C GLN A 186 7.94 -5.93 14.78
N ASN A 187 7.29 -5.61 13.66
CA ASN A 187 6.11 -6.33 13.16
C ASN A 187 6.44 -7.36 12.06
N ASP A 188 7.73 -7.68 11.90
CA ASP A 188 8.24 -8.62 10.89
C ASP A 188 7.78 -8.28 9.45
N VAL A 189 7.73 -6.98 9.12
CA VAL A 189 7.40 -6.46 7.79
C VAL A 189 8.64 -5.96 7.07
N LEU A 190 8.78 -6.35 5.80
CA LEU A 190 9.69 -5.78 4.82
C LEU A 190 8.91 -4.84 3.90
N HIS A 191 9.41 -3.63 3.67
CA HIS A 191 8.82 -2.68 2.72
C HIS A 191 9.12 -3.07 1.27
N ARG A 192 10.39 -3.33 0.95
CA ARG A 192 10.88 -3.83 -0.36
C ARG A 192 10.68 -2.89 -1.56
N ASP A 193 10.26 -1.64 -1.33
CA ASP A 193 10.25 -0.58 -2.33
C ASP A 193 10.47 0.80 -1.70
N LEU A 194 11.46 0.92 -0.81
CA LEU A 194 11.86 2.23 -0.28
C LEU A 194 12.58 3.05 -1.35
N LYS A 195 12.07 4.26 -1.58
CA LYS A 195 12.58 5.27 -2.50
C LYS A 195 12.01 6.63 -2.13
N ASN A 196 12.60 7.71 -2.64
CA ASN A 196 12.17 9.08 -2.31
C ASN A 196 10.67 9.34 -2.56
N SER A 197 10.09 8.82 -3.66
CA SER A 197 8.67 9.00 -3.97
C SER A 197 7.72 8.28 -3.00
N ASN A 198 8.24 7.35 -2.20
CA ASN A 198 7.47 6.60 -1.21
C ASN A 198 7.65 7.15 0.21
N LEU A 199 8.41 8.23 0.38
CA LEU A 199 8.48 9.00 1.62
C LEU A 199 7.62 10.24 1.48
N LEU A 200 6.52 10.28 2.22
CA LEU A 200 5.54 11.35 2.17
C LEU A 200 5.77 12.33 3.31
N ILE A 201 5.61 13.62 3.05
CA ILE A 201 5.91 14.71 3.97
C ILE A 201 4.73 15.68 4.03
N ASP A 202 4.30 16.03 5.24
CA ASP A 202 3.29 17.07 5.47
C ASP A 202 3.94 18.46 5.63
N ASN A 203 3.14 19.52 5.56
CA ASN A 203 3.61 20.89 5.73
C ASN A 203 4.20 21.21 7.13
N HIS A 204 4.03 20.31 8.11
CA HIS A 204 4.61 20.42 9.44
C HIS A 204 5.96 19.69 9.55
N GLY A 205 6.43 19.05 8.47
CA GLY A 205 7.69 18.29 8.43
C GLY A 205 7.56 16.86 8.97
N GLY A 206 6.34 16.37 9.16
CA GLY A 206 6.05 14.98 9.51
C GLY A 206 6.30 14.07 8.32
N LEU A 207 7.12 13.03 8.50
CA LEU A 207 7.44 12.04 7.48
C LEU A 207 6.72 10.72 7.74
N ARG A 208 6.06 10.20 6.70
CA ARG A 208 5.40 8.89 6.69
C ARG A 208 5.89 8.03 5.53
N ILE A 209 6.23 6.79 5.82
CA ILE A 209 6.54 5.77 4.80
C ILE A 209 5.21 5.35 4.15
N GLY A 210 5.13 5.39 2.82
CA GLY A 210 3.98 5.01 2.03
C GLY A 210 4.26 3.95 0.97
N ASP A 211 3.21 3.50 0.29
CA ASP A 211 3.18 2.47 -0.75
C ASP A 211 3.69 1.07 -0.31
N PHE A 212 2.78 0.31 0.30
CA PHE A 212 3.05 -1.05 0.79
C PHE A 212 2.66 -2.13 -0.24
N GLY A 213 2.47 -1.77 -1.52
CA GLY A 213 2.04 -2.72 -2.56
C GLY A 213 3.02 -3.89 -2.77
N LEU A 214 4.31 -3.65 -2.51
CA LEU A 214 5.36 -4.67 -2.56
C LEU A 214 5.79 -5.19 -1.18
N ALA A 215 5.24 -4.69 -0.08
CA ALA A 215 5.61 -5.10 1.26
C ALA A 215 5.25 -6.57 1.53
N ARG A 216 5.96 -7.22 2.47
CA ARG A 216 5.73 -8.64 2.86
C ARG A 216 6.08 -8.88 4.32
N TYR A 217 5.36 -9.82 4.94
CA TYR A 217 5.85 -10.47 6.15
C TYR A 217 7.07 -11.34 5.84
N PHE A 218 8.06 -11.31 6.71
CA PHE A 218 9.16 -12.28 6.72
C PHE A 218 9.11 -13.08 8.02
N ARG A 219 9.40 -14.37 7.99
CA ARG A 219 9.44 -15.20 9.22
C ARG A 219 10.86 -15.30 9.71
N LYS A 220 11.17 -14.64 10.83
CA LYS A 220 12.40 -14.92 11.59
C LYS A 220 12.39 -16.39 12.04
N GLY A 221 13.39 -17.17 11.62
CA GLY A 221 13.55 -18.55 12.07
C GLY A 221 12.59 -19.59 11.46
N ALA A 222 12.00 -19.32 10.29
CA ALA A 222 11.27 -20.36 9.55
C ALA A 222 12.21 -21.55 9.26
N ARG A 223 11.91 -22.71 9.88
CA ARG A 223 12.67 -23.95 9.71
C ARG A 223 12.48 -24.55 8.32
N ASP A 224 11.36 -24.23 7.67
CA ASP A 224 11.02 -24.70 6.34
C ASP A 224 11.63 -23.78 5.27
N ALA A 225 12.69 -24.26 4.63
CA ALA A 225 13.49 -23.52 3.64
C ALA A 225 12.66 -22.96 2.46
N GLU A 226 11.56 -23.62 2.11
CA GLU A 226 10.65 -23.21 1.04
C GLU A 226 9.86 -21.94 1.41
N SER A 227 9.37 -21.88 2.66
CA SER A 227 8.51 -20.79 3.16
C SER A 227 9.25 -19.49 3.45
N ALA A 228 10.59 -19.56 3.56
CA ALA A 228 11.47 -18.42 3.78
C ALA A 228 11.94 -17.75 2.49
N ARG A 229 11.68 -18.36 1.31
CA ARG A 229 12.06 -17.80 0.02
C ARG A 229 11.15 -16.64 -0.34
N LEU A 230 11.77 -15.50 -0.61
CA LEU A 230 11.13 -14.29 -1.07
C LEU A 230 11.57 -13.96 -2.51
N THR A 231 10.70 -13.28 -3.25
CA THR A 231 10.99 -12.85 -4.62
C THR A 231 12.24 -11.97 -4.68
N ASN A 232 13.29 -12.40 -5.38
CA ASN A 232 14.55 -11.65 -5.45
C ASN A 232 14.44 -10.29 -6.17
N ARG A 233 13.69 -10.22 -7.29
CA ARG A 233 13.57 -9.01 -8.12
C ARG A 233 12.62 -7.96 -7.51
N VAL A 234 13.03 -7.38 -6.39
CA VAL A 234 12.32 -6.31 -5.67
C VAL A 234 13.25 -5.10 -5.46
N ILE A 235 12.71 -4.01 -4.95
CA ILE A 235 13.37 -2.71 -4.77
C ILE A 235 13.76 -2.07 -6.12
N THR A 236 13.52 -0.76 -6.25
CA THR A 236 13.98 0.03 -7.40
C THR A 236 15.51 0.00 -7.51
N LEU A 237 16.07 -0.18 -8.72
CA LEU A 237 17.49 -0.51 -8.93
C LEU A 237 18.49 0.38 -8.17
N TRP A 238 18.25 1.69 -8.13
CA TRP A 238 19.13 2.67 -7.47
C TRP A 238 19.22 2.51 -5.95
N TYR A 239 18.21 1.90 -5.35
CA TYR A 239 18.11 1.67 -3.89
C TYR A 239 18.31 0.20 -3.54
N ARG A 240 18.60 -0.66 -4.53
CA ARG A 240 18.69 -2.11 -4.32
C ARG A 240 20.01 -2.47 -3.62
N PRO A 241 19.97 -3.32 -2.58
CA PRO A 241 21.18 -3.77 -1.91
C PRO A 241 21.94 -4.86 -2.70
N PRO A 242 23.25 -5.01 -2.45
CA PRO A 242 24.13 -5.93 -3.19
C PRO A 242 23.67 -7.39 -3.14
N GLU A 243 23.16 -7.89 -2.01
CA GLU A 243 22.69 -9.27 -1.88
C GLU A 243 21.55 -9.62 -2.84
N LEU A 244 20.68 -8.65 -3.18
CA LEU A 244 19.63 -8.88 -4.17
C LEU A 244 20.20 -8.95 -5.59
N PHE A 245 21.28 -8.22 -5.90
CA PHE A 245 21.99 -8.38 -7.17
C PHE A 245 22.69 -9.74 -7.27
N LEU A 246 23.13 -10.29 -6.14
CA LEU A 246 23.74 -11.62 -6.04
C LEU A 246 22.73 -12.77 -6.02
N GLY A 247 21.43 -12.48 -6.22
CA GLY A 247 20.39 -13.50 -6.31
C GLY A 247 19.88 -14.01 -4.96
N ALA A 248 20.07 -13.27 -3.87
CA ALA A 248 19.52 -13.66 -2.57
C ALA A 248 17.99 -13.78 -2.62
N GLU A 249 17.49 -14.94 -2.23
CA GLU A 249 16.06 -15.22 -2.04
C GLU A 249 15.69 -15.25 -0.55
N ARG A 250 16.68 -15.14 0.34
CA ARG A 250 16.51 -15.05 1.79
C ARG A 250 17.15 -13.76 2.24
N TYR A 251 16.31 -12.85 2.69
CA TYR A 251 16.70 -11.51 3.10
C TYR A 251 15.70 -11.02 4.15
N GLY A 252 16.16 -10.15 5.03
CA GLY A 252 15.38 -9.54 6.10
C GLY A 252 15.30 -8.03 5.96
N THR A 253 15.06 -7.35 7.08
CA THR A 253 14.85 -5.90 7.18
C THR A 253 16.06 -5.07 6.76
N GLU A 254 17.25 -5.69 6.71
CA GLU A 254 18.49 -5.05 6.29
C GLU A 254 18.43 -4.44 4.88
N ILE A 255 17.61 -5.01 3.97
CA ILE A 255 17.44 -4.47 2.61
C ILE A 255 16.79 -3.08 2.61
N ASP A 256 15.89 -2.85 3.56
CA ASP A 256 15.18 -1.58 3.73
C ASP A 256 16.10 -0.54 4.40
N VAL A 257 16.98 -0.99 5.29
CA VAL A 257 18.03 -0.16 5.91
C VAL A 257 19.04 0.32 4.87
N TRP A 258 19.45 -0.55 3.94
CA TRP A 258 20.30 -0.16 2.81
C TRP A 258 19.62 0.91 1.95
N SER A 259 18.36 0.68 1.57
CA SER A 259 17.58 1.64 0.79
C SER A 259 17.49 3.00 1.48
N ALA A 260 17.26 3.03 2.79
CA ALA A 260 17.28 4.24 3.60
C ALA A 260 18.65 4.93 3.63
N GLY A 261 19.74 4.17 3.68
CA GLY A 261 21.10 4.70 3.55
C GLY A 261 21.33 5.43 2.23
N CYS A 262 20.90 4.83 1.10
CA CYS A 262 20.95 5.47 -0.22
C CYS A 262 20.15 6.77 -0.26
N ILE A 263 18.92 6.76 0.29
CA ILE A 263 18.06 7.95 0.39
C ILE A 263 18.76 9.07 1.17
N LEU A 264 19.32 8.76 2.35
CA LEU A 264 20.01 9.77 3.16
C LEU A 264 21.24 10.34 2.49
N ALA A 265 22.02 9.50 1.80
CA ALA A 265 23.14 9.97 1.00
C ALA A 265 22.67 10.91 -0.12
N GLU A 266 21.58 10.59 -0.79
CA GLU A 266 20.99 11.43 -1.83
C GLU A 266 20.48 12.78 -1.28
N LEU A 267 19.89 12.82 -0.08
CA LEU A 267 19.51 14.09 0.57
C LEU A 267 20.72 15.01 0.82
N ILE A 268 21.89 14.44 1.10
CA ILE A 268 23.12 15.19 1.36
C ILE A 268 23.79 15.64 0.05
N ILE A 269 23.94 14.71 -0.90
CA ILE A 269 24.70 14.92 -2.15
C ILE A 269 23.86 15.73 -3.15
N GLY A 270 22.55 15.50 -3.15
CA GLY A 270 21.58 16.11 -4.04
C GLY A 270 21.32 15.36 -5.35
N LYS A 271 21.79 14.12 -5.45
CA LYS A 271 21.56 13.21 -6.57
C LYS A 271 21.64 11.76 -6.09
N ALA A 272 21.01 10.85 -6.83
CA ALA A 272 21.06 9.42 -6.54
C ALA A 272 22.50 8.91 -6.34
N LEU A 273 22.69 8.13 -5.28
CA LEU A 273 24.01 7.61 -4.90
C LEU A 273 24.53 6.59 -5.92
N PHE A 274 23.63 5.73 -6.41
CA PHE A 274 23.89 4.72 -7.43
C PHE A 274 22.92 4.95 -8.59
N VAL A 275 23.44 4.95 -9.82
CA VAL A 275 22.66 5.20 -11.06
C VAL A 275 22.88 4.07 -12.03
#